data_AF-A0A8I1Q9C4-F1
#
_entry.id   AF-A0A8I1Q9C4-F1
#
_cell.length_a   1.000
_cell.length_b   1.000
_cell.length_c   1.000
_cell.angle_alpha   90.00
_cell.angle_beta   90.00
_cell.angle_gamma   90.00
#
_symmetry.space_group_name_H-M   'P 1'
#
loop_
_entity.id
_entity.type
_entity.pdbx_description
1 polymer ?
#
loop_
_entity_poly.entity_id
_entity_poly.type
_entity_poly.pdbx_seq_one_letter_code
_entity_poly.pdbx_strand_id
1 'polypeptide(L)'
;MKYFYYFFLLAFPPYAVTSPLQQNDVLLTLNHEIPNSKTTIYANELDANRNLNEVSRTQDYPTHIIRMDHDIKNLMLTCDTVHEQISNIIVKPLIKDEISYTILVNCRFNPETNLAEEFIIHSYLDPISDAGIRYLENYKNENNGKEMFGYPIQIETAKGLVISMNITVGNRKKPERPPLILYRQDRGNLYFKNNYEMKNILFNDINKRFFSNDPALILPFIDKWFFMHANVLYKNILSEANYAELQPERIFIMEKGDEIFVSNLKQHFVHQCSKYENQRCLADPSHVIPK
;
A
#
# COMPACT_ATOMS: atom_id res chain seq x y z
N MET A 1 60.68 -0.30 23.14
CA MET A 1 60.14 -0.26 21.75
C MET A 1 58.85 -1.07 21.75
N LYS A 2 57.70 -0.41 21.50
CA LYS A 2 56.87 -0.60 20.28
C LYS A 2 55.97 -1.85 20.38
N TYR A 3 54.63 -1.85 20.28
CA TYR A 3 53.59 -0.88 19.98
C TYR A 3 52.29 -1.40 20.64
N PHE A 4 51.48 -0.53 21.25
CA PHE A 4 50.08 -0.85 21.58
C PHE A 4 49.24 -0.63 20.31
N TYR A 5 48.65 -1.71 19.79
CA TYR A 5 47.63 -1.61 18.73
C TYR A 5 46.26 -1.47 19.40
N TYR A 6 45.71 -0.26 19.40
CA TYR A 6 44.29 -0.03 19.63
C TYR A 6 43.53 -0.39 18.34
N PHE A 7 42.83 -1.52 18.35
CA PHE A 7 41.82 -1.82 17.34
C PHE A 7 40.57 -0.99 17.67
N PHE A 8 40.41 0.14 16.99
CA PHE A 8 39.12 0.84 16.94
C PHE A 8 38.16 -0.02 16.12
N LEU A 9 37.27 -0.75 16.80
CA LEU A 9 36.07 -1.31 16.20
C LEU A 9 35.15 -0.15 15.82
N LEU A 10 35.28 0.32 14.57
CA LEU A 10 34.28 1.14 13.91
C LEU A 10 33.00 0.29 13.75
N ALA A 11 32.13 0.34 14.76
CA ALA A 11 30.77 -0.10 14.63
C ALA A 11 30.05 0.90 13.72
N PHE A 12 30.00 0.59 12.43
CA PHE A 12 29.05 1.24 11.52
C PHE A 12 27.64 0.95 12.05
N PRO A 13 26.80 1.98 12.30
CA PRO A 13 25.40 1.72 12.61
C PRO A 13 24.80 0.99 11.39
N PRO A 14 23.96 -0.04 11.61
CA PRO A 14 23.28 -0.69 10.51
C PRO A 14 22.44 0.36 9.80
N TYR A 15 22.76 0.61 8.52
CA TYR A 15 21.89 1.34 7.62
C TYR A 15 20.51 0.68 7.73
N ALA A 16 19.54 1.44 8.27
CA ALA A 16 18.15 1.04 8.24
C ALA A 16 17.68 1.13 6.78
N VAL A 17 17.91 0.05 6.04
CA VAL A 17 17.23 -0.17 4.77
C VAL A 17 15.77 -0.39 5.14
N THR A 18 14.89 0.55 4.77
CA THR A 18 13.45 0.30 4.79
C THR A 18 13.15 -0.72 3.70
N SER A 19 13.30 -2.00 4.01
CA SER A 19 12.93 -3.08 3.12
C SER A 19 11.43 -2.93 2.80
N PRO A 20 11.02 -3.01 1.53
CA PRO A 20 9.60 -3.01 1.21
C PRO A 20 8.92 -4.20 1.91
N LEU A 21 7.74 -3.96 2.48
CA LEU A 21 6.97 -5.05 3.06
C LEU A 21 6.32 -5.81 1.90
N GLN A 22 6.83 -7.02 1.63
CA GLN A 22 6.25 -7.93 0.64
C GLN A 22 5.48 -9.03 1.37
N GLN A 23 4.18 -9.12 1.11
CA GLN A 23 3.35 -10.24 1.53
C GLN A 23 2.66 -10.78 0.27
N ASN A 24 3.04 -11.99 -0.15
CA ASN A 24 2.62 -12.60 -1.42
C ASN A 24 3.05 -11.77 -2.66
N ASP A 25 2.22 -11.78 -3.71
CA ASP A 25 2.35 -11.01 -4.94
C ASP A 25 1.95 -9.51 -4.74
N VAL A 26 1.88 -9.01 -3.50
CA VAL A 26 1.58 -7.61 -3.15
C VAL A 26 2.78 -6.96 -2.47
N LEU A 27 3.13 -5.77 -2.93
CA LEU A 27 4.30 -5.01 -2.51
C LEU A 27 3.87 -3.64 -1.96
N LEU A 28 4.28 -3.32 -0.72
CA LEU A 28 4.15 -1.97 -0.17
C LEU A 28 5.47 -1.22 -0.27
N THR A 29 5.43 -0.02 -0.87
CA THR A 29 6.60 0.85 -1.05
C THR A 29 6.31 2.28 -0.60
N LEU A 30 7.34 2.99 -0.16
CA LEU A 30 7.25 4.43 0.02
C LEU A 30 7.52 5.13 -1.32
N ASN A 31 6.82 6.24 -1.57
CA ASN A 31 7.04 7.08 -2.75
C ASN A 31 8.49 7.54 -2.92
N HIS A 32 9.15 7.84 -1.79
CA HIS A 32 10.54 8.24 -1.74
C HIS A 32 11.12 7.85 -0.38
N GLU A 33 12.42 7.59 -0.32
CA GLU A 33 13.11 7.48 0.97
C GLU A 33 13.14 8.85 1.63
N ILE A 34 12.78 8.90 2.91
CA ILE A 34 12.86 10.12 3.73
C ILE A 34 14.16 10.00 4.53
N PRO A 35 15.19 10.81 4.23
CA PRO A 35 16.48 10.75 4.93
C PRO A 35 16.31 11.01 6.43
N ASN A 36 17.14 10.36 7.25
CA ASN A 36 17.15 10.53 8.70
C ASN A 36 15.76 10.37 9.33
N SER A 37 15.03 9.32 8.94
CA SER A 37 13.70 9.06 9.46
C SER A 37 13.52 7.62 9.95
N LYS A 38 12.59 7.43 10.87
CA LYS A 38 12.07 6.12 11.28
C LYS A 38 10.66 5.97 10.73
N THR A 39 10.43 4.93 9.95
CA THR A 39 9.12 4.62 9.37
C THR A 39 8.55 3.35 9.99
N THR A 40 7.26 3.39 10.34
CA THR A 40 6.48 2.22 10.74
C THR A 40 5.21 2.17 9.91
N ILE A 41 4.87 0.98 9.40
CA ILE A 41 3.65 0.73 8.65
C ILE A 41 2.79 -0.25 9.44
N TYR A 42 1.54 0.13 9.70
CA TYR A 42 0.51 -0.74 10.27
C TYR A 42 -0.56 -0.97 9.21
N ALA A 43 -0.63 -2.18 8.68
CA ALA A 43 -1.63 -2.54 7.67
C ALA A 43 -2.23 -3.90 7.99
N ASN A 44 -3.56 -3.98 8.02
CA ASN A 44 -4.28 -5.25 8.06
C ASN A 44 -5.04 -5.53 6.73
N GLU A 45 -4.85 -4.67 5.73
CA GLU A 45 -5.42 -4.85 4.40
C GLU A 45 -4.73 -5.96 3.60
N LEU A 46 -3.51 -6.34 3.98
CA LEU A 46 -2.70 -7.40 3.35
C LEU A 46 -2.93 -8.79 3.92
N ASP A 47 -3.76 -8.92 4.95
CA ASP A 47 -3.97 -10.20 5.61
C ASP A 47 -4.75 -11.15 4.69
N ALA A 48 -4.02 -12.12 4.11
CA ALA A 48 -4.55 -13.11 3.18
C ALA A 48 -5.65 -14.01 3.79
N ASN A 49 -5.73 -14.08 5.12
CA ASN A 49 -6.77 -14.84 5.82
C ASN A 49 -8.09 -14.07 5.94
N ARG A 50 -8.10 -12.77 5.58
CA ARG A 50 -9.29 -11.93 5.70
C ARG A 50 -10.20 -12.14 4.49
N ASN A 51 -11.08 -13.14 4.59
CA ASN A 51 -12.17 -13.33 3.65
C ASN A 51 -13.15 -12.15 3.74
N LEU A 52 -12.96 -11.11 2.93
CA LEU A 52 -13.92 -10.01 2.76
C LEU A 52 -15.29 -10.51 2.29
N ASN A 53 -15.37 -11.72 1.73
CA ASN A 53 -16.62 -12.36 1.32
C ASN A 53 -17.51 -12.82 2.50
N GLU A 54 -16.99 -12.90 3.73
CA GLU A 54 -17.77 -13.27 4.91
C GLU A 54 -18.23 -12.06 5.74
N VAL A 55 -17.78 -10.86 5.38
CA VAL A 55 -18.11 -9.63 6.11
C VAL A 55 -18.88 -8.68 5.19
N SER A 56 -20.20 -8.78 5.21
CA SER A 56 -21.08 -7.92 4.41
C SER A 56 -21.53 -6.70 5.21
N ARG A 57 -20.87 -5.57 4.98
CA ARG A 57 -21.44 -4.26 5.28
C ARG A 57 -22.68 -4.06 4.38
N THR A 58 -23.84 -3.83 4.97
CA THR A 58 -25.08 -3.64 4.18
C THR A 58 -25.33 -2.18 3.82
N GLN A 59 -24.67 -1.27 4.54
CA GLN A 59 -24.82 0.17 4.39
C GLN A 59 -23.61 0.76 3.67
N ASP A 60 -23.84 1.78 2.85
CA ASP A 60 -22.75 2.55 2.27
C ASP A 60 -22.14 3.45 3.35
N TYR A 61 -20.80 3.53 3.39
CA TYR A 61 -20.10 4.28 4.42
C TYR A 61 -18.74 4.77 3.89
N PRO A 62 -18.39 6.06 4.09
CA PRO A 62 -17.22 6.66 3.47
C PRO A 62 -15.91 6.19 4.12
N THR A 63 -14.83 6.25 3.35
CA THR A 63 -13.48 6.05 3.88
C THR A 63 -13.10 7.25 4.75
N HIS A 64 -12.46 6.97 5.90
CA HIS A 64 -11.97 8.00 6.80
C HIS A 64 -10.46 8.14 6.71
N ILE A 65 -9.96 9.36 6.72
CA ILE A 65 -8.56 9.70 6.46
C ILE A 65 -7.96 10.38 7.70
N ILE A 66 -6.70 10.04 8.01
CA ILE A 66 -5.86 10.83 8.91
C ILE A 66 -4.63 11.25 8.10
N ARG A 67 -4.43 12.55 7.90
CA ARG A 67 -3.32 13.14 7.13
C ARG A 67 -2.65 14.25 7.93
N MET A 68 -1.84 13.86 8.92
CA MET A 68 -1.15 14.81 9.79
C MET A 68 0.31 14.95 9.35
N ASP A 69 0.79 16.18 9.25
CA ASP A 69 2.18 16.53 8.96
C ASP A 69 2.54 17.76 9.79
N HIS A 70 3.36 17.57 10.82
CA HIS A 70 3.63 18.60 11.81
C HIS A 70 5.08 18.60 12.33
N ASP A 71 5.60 19.80 12.58
CA ASP A 71 6.88 20.04 13.26
C ASP A 71 6.72 19.87 14.78
N ILE A 72 7.64 19.13 15.39
CA ILE A 72 7.70 18.83 16.82
C ILE A 72 9.09 19.07 17.43
N LYS A 73 9.96 19.84 16.76
CA LYS A 73 11.35 20.12 17.19
C LYS A 73 11.43 20.63 18.64
N ASN A 74 10.43 21.40 19.05
CA ASN A 74 10.41 22.05 20.36
C ASN A 74 9.98 21.13 21.51
N LEU A 75 9.56 19.89 21.22
CA LEU A 75 9.07 18.95 22.23
C LEU A 75 10.18 18.06 22.82
N MET A 76 11.40 18.12 22.28
CA MET A 76 12.54 17.32 22.74
C MET A 76 12.25 15.82 22.83
N LEU A 77 11.43 15.30 21.90
CA LEU A 77 11.04 13.89 21.83
C LEU A 77 12.03 13.12 20.96
N THR A 78 12.13 11.80 21.16
CA THR A 78 12.79 10.91 20.20
C THR A 78 11.76 10.32 19.26
N CYS A 79 12.17 9.84 18.08
CA CYS A 79 11.23 9.17 17.19
C CYS A 79 10.61 7.91 17.80
N ASP A 80 11.29 7.20 18.70
CA ASP A 80 10.71 6.02 19.36
C ASP A 80 9.53 6.41 20.26
N THR A 81 9.67 7.52 21.00
CA THR A 81 8.57 8.09 21.80
C THR A 81 7.41 8.54 20.92
N VAL A 82 7.71 9.16 19.77
CA VAL A 82 6.68 9.59 18.80
C VAL A 82 5.89 8.39 18.27
N HIS A 83 6.59 7.34 17.81
CA HIS A 83 5.97 6.11 17.32
C HIS A 83 5.13 5.41 18.39
N GLU A 84 5.62 5.34 19.64
CA GLU A 84 4.89 4.73 20.75
C GLU A 84 3.59 5.48 21.07
N GLN A 85 3.63 6.81 21.16
CA GLN A 85 2.45 7.62 21.45
C GLN A 85 1.41 7.51 20.32
N ILE A 86 1.84 7.60 19.06
CA ILE A 86 0.96 7.41 17.90
C ILE A 86 0.35 6.00 17.93
N SER A 87 1.15 4.98 18.23
CA SER A 87 0.66 3.61 18.35
C SER A 87 -0.42 3.50 19.43
N ASN A 88 -0.20 4.09 20.61
CA ASN A 88 -1.13 4.03 21.73
C ASN A 88 -2.46 4.76 21.46
N ILE A 89 -2.41 5.91 20.78
CA ILE A 89 -3.59 6.76 20.56
C ILE A 89 -4.36 6.35 19.30
N ILE A 90 -3.65 6.04 18.21
CA ILE A 90 -4.28 5.81 16.92
C ILE A 90 -4.40 4.31 16.62
N VAL A 91 -3.33 3.54 16.78
CA VAL A 91 -3.23 2.18 16.22
C VAL A 91 -3.82 1.12 17.15
N LYS A 92 -3.37 1.05 18.41
CA LYS A 92 -3.75 0.03 19.38
C LYS A 92 -5.26 0.01 19.67
N PRO A 93 -5.98 1.15 19.68
CA PRO A 93 -7.42 1.10 19.87
C PRO A 93 -8.15 0.39 18.73
N LEU A 94 -7.61 0.38 17.50
CA LEU A 94 -8.26 -0.20 16.32
C LEU A 94 -8.44 -1.71 16.43
N ILE A 95 -9.67 -2.16 16.29
CA ILE A 95 -10.02 -3.58 16.25
C ILE A 95 -9.89 -4.08 14.81
N LYS A 96 -8.95 -5.02 14.59
CA LYS A 96 -8.65 -5.55 13.27
C LYS A 96 -9.84 -6.23 12.60
N ASP A 97 -10.74 -6.82 13.38
CA ASP A 97 -11.91 -7.54 12.86
C ASP A 97 -13.07 -6.60 12.47
N GLU A 98 -12.99 -5.31 12.84
CA GLU A 98 -14.04 -4.33 12.56
C GLU A 98 -13.60 -3.32 11.50
N ILE A 99 -12.31 -2.98 11.48
CA ILE A 99 -11.75 -1.95 10.61
C ILE A 99 -10.67 -2.52 9.68
N SER A 100 -10.77 -2.20 8.40
CA SER A 100 -9.66 -2.29 7.44
C SER A 100 -8.89 -0.99 7.50
N TYR A 101 -7.58 -1.06 7.76
CA TYR A 101 -6.74 0.12 7.88
C TYR A 101 -5.37 -0.07 7.26
N THR A 102 -4.82 1.05 6.84
CA THR A 102 -3.40 1.21 6.52
C THR A 102 -2.94 2.54 7.06
N ILE A 103 -1.88 2.49 7.87
CA ILE A 103 -1.34 3.62 8.61
C ILE A 103 0.16 3.65 8.36
N LEU A 104 0.62 4.69 7.70
CA LEU A 104 2.03 5.04 7.60
C LEU A 104 2.33 6.07 8.66
N VAL A 105 3.30 5.76 9.53
CA VAL A 105 3.89 6.72 10.46
C VAL A 105 5.34 6.92 10.05
N ASN A 106 5.72 8.16 9.77
CA ASN A 106 7.11 8.56 9.58
C ASN A 106 7.48 9.60 10.63
N CYS A 107 8.70 9.50 11.17
CA CYS A 107 9.26 10.52 12.05
C CYS A 107 10.67 10.85 11.58
N ARG A 108 10.92 12.10 11.20
CA ARG A 108 12.27 12.59 10.87
C ARG A 108 12.95 13.06 12.14
N PHE A 109 14.25 12.80 12.25
CA PHE A 109 15.05 13.20 13.39
C PHE A 109 16.31 13.95 12.94
N ASN A 110 16.82 14.75 13.86
CA ASN A 110 18.12 15.39 13.71
C ASN A 110 19.23 14.36 13.97
N PRO A 111 20.16 14.10 13.03
CA PRO A 111 21.18 13.07 13.19
C PRO A 111 22.24 13.41 14.25
N GLU A 112 22.41 14.68 14.62
CA GLU A 112 23.37 15.10 15.64
C GLU A 112 22.82 14.89 17.05
N THR A 113 21.53 15.15 17.26
CA THR A 113 20.89 15.08 18.59
C THR A 113 20.01 13.85 18.79
N ASN A 114 19.66 13.13 17.71
CA ASN A 114 18.65 12.06 17.66
C ASN A 114 17.24 12.47 18.11
N LEU A 115 16.96 13.77 18.18
CA LEU A 115 15.64 14.29 18.53
C LEU A 115 14.74 14.37 17.29
N ALA A 116 13.47 14.05 17.49
CA ALA A 116 12.42 14.14 16.49
C ALA A 116 12.17 15.61 16.11
N GLU A 117 12.09 15.84 14.81
CA GLU A 117 11.85 17.17 14.25
C GLU A 117 10.46 17.30 13.64
N GLU A 118 9.95 16.24 13.02
CA GLU A 118 8.62 16.20 12.42
C GLU A 118 8.05 14.78 12.50
N PHE A 119 6.73 14.70 12.39
CA PHE A 119 6.04 13.45 12.19
C PHE A 119 4.99 13.57 11.08
N ILE A 120 4.82 12.47 10.34
CA ILE A 120 3.80 12.33 9.30
C ILE A 120 2.96 11.10 9.64
N ILE A 121 1.64 11.25 9.58
CA ILE A 121 0.67 10.16 9.68
C ILE A 121 -0.21 10.21 8.45
N HIS A 122 -0.08 9.20 7.59
CA HIS A 122 -0.96 8.99 6.45
C HIS A 122 -1.75 7.72 6.69
N SER A 123 -3.07 7.85 6.82
CA SER A 123 -3.96 6.74 7.12
C SER A 123 -5.24 6.79 6.29
N TYR A 124 -5.77 5.61 5.96
CA TYR A 124 -7.15 5.44 5.55
C TYR A 124 -7.78 4.25 6.28
N LEU A 125 -9.02 4.45 6.72
CA LEU A 125 -9.80 3.53 7.55
C LEU A 125 -11.16 3.26 6.87
N ASP A 126 -11.53 1.99 6.77
CA ASP A 126 -12.85 1.56 6.32
C ASP A 126 -13.45 0.53 7.29
N PRO A 127 -14.69 0.71 7.76
CA PRO A 127 -15.37 -0.34 8.48
C PRO A 127 -15.75 -1.47 7.52
N ILE A 128 -15.49 -2.71 7.93
CA ILE A 128 -15.77 -3.89 7.10
C ILE A 128 -17.15 -4.51 7.34
N SER A 129 -17.83 -4.12 8.41
CA SER A 129 -19.15 -4.59 8.82
C SER A 129 -20.03 -3.44 9.32
N ASP A 130 -21.33 -3.67 9.49
CA ASP A 130 -22.23 -2.69 10.14
C ASP A 130 -21.89 -2.49 11.63
N ALA A 131 -21.31 -3.49 12.30
CA ALA A 131 -20.74 -3.32 13.65
C ALA A 131 -19.50 -2.44 13.60
N GLY A 132 -18.66 -2.60 12.58
CA GLY A 132 -17.50 -1.77 12.30
C GLY A 132 -17.86 -0.32 12.06
N ILE A 133 -19.00 -0.03 11.42
CA ILE A 133 -19.53 1.34 11.28
C ILE A 133 -19.75 1.96 12.66
N ARG A 134 -20.50 1.28 13.53
CA ARG A 134 -20.79 1.77 14.89
C ARG A 134 -19.50 1.95 15.70
N TYR A 135 -18.58 1.00 15.58
CA TYR A 135 -17.28 1.07 16.23
C TYR A 135 -16.47 2.28 15.73
N LEU A 136 -16.42 2.52 14.41
CA LEU A 136 -15.67 3.65 13.84
C LEU A 136 -16.26 5.00 14.26
N GLU A 137 -17.58 5.12 14.35
CA GLU A 137 -18.21 6.34 14.85
C GLU A 137 -17.85 6.61 16.31
N ASN A 138 -17.85 5.58 17.16
CA ASN A 138 -17.41 5.73 18.55
C ASN A 138 -15.93 6.11 18.63
N TYR A 139 -15.07 5.43 17.87
CA TYR A 139 -13.64 5.75 17.78
C TYR A 139 -13.42 7.20 17.34
N LYS A 140 -14.17 7.69 16.34
CA LYS A 140 -14.10 9.09 15.91
C LYS A 140 -14.54 10.06 17.00
N ASN A 141 -15.65 9.78 17.67
CA ASN A 141 -16.15 10.63 18.75
C ASN A 141 -15.16 10.75 19.92
N GLU A 142 -14.40 9.69 20.20
CA GLU A 142 -13.40 9.67 21.28
C GLU A 142 -12.06 10.30 20.89
N ASN A 143 -11.65 10.18 19.63
CA ASN A 143 -10.29 10.51 19.20
C ASN A 143 -10.20 11.77 18.32
N ASN A 144 -11.24 12.13 17.58
CA ASN A 144 -11.21 13.32 16.72
C ASN A 144 -11.17 14.58 17.60
N GLY A 145 -10.22 15.47 17.36
CA GLY A 145 -9.96 16.67 18.16
C GLY A 145 -9.11 16.43 19.41
N LYS A 146 -8.78 15.18 19.77
CA LYS A 146 -7.89 14.89 20.90
C LYS A 146 -6.49 15.40 20.61
N GLU A 147 -5.85 16.00 21.61
CA GLU A 147 -4.50 16.53 21.46
C GLU A 147 -3.46 15.40 21.38
N MET A 148 -2.54 15.54 20.42
CA MET A 148 -1.36 14.72 20.24
C MET A 148 -0.20 15.61 19.80
N PHE A 149 0.84 15.72 20.63
CA PHE A 149 1.99 16.61 20.42
C PHE A 149 1.62 18.09 20.24
N GLY A 150 0.58 18.58 20.92
CA GLY A 150 0.09 19.95 20.74
C GLY A 150 -0.82 20.17 19.53
N TYR A 151 -1.09 19.13 18.73
CA TYR A 151 -1.97 19.20 17.55
C TYR A 151 -3.23 18.35 17.74
N PRO A 152 -4.42 18.83 17.35
CA PRO A 152 -5.62 18.01 17.40
C PRO A 152 -5.57 16.93 16.32
N ILE A 153 -5.89 15.69 16.69
CA ILE A 153 -6.08 14.61 15.72
C ILE A 153 -7.26 14.97 14.82
N GLN A 154 -7.07 14.85 13.50
CA GLN A 154 -8.11 15.11 12.51
C GLN A 154 -8.45 13.82 11.78
N ILE A 155 -9.68 13.34 11.98
CA ILE A 155 -10.24 12.21 11.23
C ILE A 155 -11.24 12.78 10.24
N GLU A 156 -10.84 12.83 8.98
CA GLU A 156 -11.60 13.44 7.89
C GLU A 156 -12.37 12.40 7.09
N THR A 157 -13.39 12.85 6.36
CA THR A 157 -14.22 11.99 5.51
C THR A 157 -13.86 12.21 4.04
N ALA A 158 -13.59 11.11 3.33
CA ALA A 158 -13.45 11.12 1.88
C ALA A 158 -14.84 11.02 1.23
N LYS A 159 -15.11 11.90 0.28
CA LYS A 159 -16.31 11.91 -0.58
C LYS A 159 -16.28 10.81 -1.64
N GLY A 160 -15.08 10.40 -2.06
CA GLY A 160 -14.89 9.43 -3.12
C GLY A 160 -13.44 9.00 -3.25
N LEU A 161 -13.20 8.05 -4.15
CA LEU A 161 -11.90 7.50 -4.45
C LEU A 161 -11.72 7.37 -5.97
N VAL A 162 -10.67 7.99 -6.51
CA VAL A 162 -10.21 7.72 -7.87
C VAL A 162 -9.02 6.76 -7.79
N ILE A 163 -9.08 5.69 -8.59
CA ILE A 163 -7.95 4.82 -8.85
C ILE A 163 -7.36 5.19 -10.20
N SER A 164 -6.12 5.67 -10.21
CA SER A 164 -5.30 5.78 -11.41
C SER A 164 -4.39 4.56 -11.49
N MET A 165 -4.83 3.52 -12.19
CA MET A 165 -4.14 2.24 -12.26
C MET A 165 -3.23 2.17 -13.48
N ASN A 166 -1.93 2.04 -13.25
CA ASN A 166 -1.00 1.67 -14.31
C ASN A 166 -0.85 0.14 -14.38
N ILE A 167 -0.71 -0.39 -15.59
CA ILE A 167 -0.19 -1.72 -15.84
C ILE A 167 1.15 -1.60 -16.55
N THR A 168 2.14 -2.35 -16.08
CA THR A 168 3.48 -2.45 -16.65
C THR A 168 3.75 -3.90 -16.99
N VAL A 169 4.11 -4.20 -18.23
CA VAL A 169 4.39 -5.56 -18.70
C VAL A 169 5.73 -5.62 -19.41
N GLY A 170 6.50 -6.67 -19.14
CA GLY A 170 7.81 -6.84 -19.77
C GLY A 170 8.55 -8.09 -19.31
N ASN A 171 9.87 -8.06 -19.51
CA ASN A 171 10.75 -9.15 -19.14
C ASN A 171 11.76 -8.73 -18.06
N ARG A 172 11.78 -9.49 -16.97
CA ARG A 172 12.73 -9.36 -15.87
C ARG A 172 13.68 -10.56 -15.88
N LYS A 173 14.99 -10.30 -15.94
CA LYS A 173 16.01 -11.37 -15.88
C LYS A 173 16.17 -11.95 -14.46
N LYS A 174 15.98 -11.11 -13.44
CA LYS A 174 16.01 -11.50 -12.03
C LYS A 174 14.79 -10.91 -11.34
N PRO A 175 13.97 -11.71 -10.63
CA PRO A 175 12.74 -11.23 -10.01
C PRO A 175 12.94 -10.04 -9.06
N GLU A 176 14.08 -10.00 -8.38
CA GLU A 176 14.35 -9.06 -7.28
C GLU A 176 15.30 -7.91 -7.64
N ARG A 177 15.73 -7.79 -8.90
CA ARG A 177 16.67 -6.72 -9.30
C ARG A 177 16.21 -5.99 -10.56
N PRO A 178 16.28 -4.65 -10.59
CA PRO A 178 16.23 -3.92 -11.85
C PRO A 178 17.39 -4.38 -12.78
N PRO A 179 17.25 -4.24 -14.10
CA PRO A 179 16.18 -3.55 -14.83
C PRO A 179 15.05 -4.48 -15.33
N LEU A 180 13.86 -3.88 -15.52
CA LEU A 180 12.77 -4.44 -16.34
C LEU A 180 12.99 -4.02 -17.80
N ILE A 181 12.93 -4.97 -18.73
CA ILE A 181 12.79 -4.66 -20.15
C ILE A 181 11.31 -4.41 -20.42
N LEU A 182 10.93 -3.15 -20.49
CA LEU A 182 9.54 -2.72 -20.66
C LEU A 182 9.04 -3.02 -22.08
N TYR A 183 7.95 -3.76 -22.19
CA TYR A 183 7.26 -3.99 -23.47
C TYR A 183 6.10 -3.02 -23.65
N ARG A 184 5.31 -2.84 -22.59
CA ARG A 184 4.13 -1.97 -22.64
C ARG A 184 3.79 -1.42 -21.26
N GLN A 185 3.27 -0.19 -21.28
CA GLN A 185 2.65 0.43 -20.14
C GLN A 185 1.35 1.12 -20.60
N ASP A 186 0.28 0.96 -19.83
CA ASP A 186 -0.98 1.67 -20.03
C ASP A 186 -1.55 2.11 -18.68
N ARG A 187 -2.52 3.03 -18.73
CA ARG A 187 -3.20 3.57 -17.56
C ARG A 187 -4.71 3.54 -17.74
N GLY A 188 -5.42 3.01 -16.75
CA GLY A 188 -6.88 3.11 -16.60
C GLY A 188 -7.22 3.99 -15.40
N ASN A 189 -8.32 4.75 -15.49
CA ASN A 189 -8.82 5.57 -14.37
C ASN A 189 -10.24 5.14 -14.01
N LEU A 190 -10.50 4.94 -12.73
CA LEU A 190 -11.75 4.41 -12.20
C LEU A 190 -12.20 5.24 -11.00
N TYR A 191 -13.50 5.42 -10.83
CA TYR A 191 -14.07 6.06 -9.64
C TYR A 191 -14.81 5.03 -8.80
N PHE A 192 -14.62 5.10 -7.49
CA PHE A 192 -15.31 4.33 -6.45
C PHE A 192 -15.83 5.28 -5.39
N LYS A 193 -16.90 4.89 -4.69
CA LYS A 193 -17.45 5.69 -3.59
C LYS A 193 -16.55 5.69 -2.37
N ASN A 194 -15.88 4.56 -2.10
CA ASN A 194 -14.97 4.38 -0.98
C ASN A 194 -13.98 3.24 -1.24
N ASN A 195 -12.95 3.16 -0.41
CA ASN A 195 -11.90 2.15 -0.49
C ASN A 195 -12.42 0.74 -0.16
N TYR A 196 -13.45 0.58 0.69
CA TYR A 196 -14.13 -0.71 0.88
C TYR A 196 -14.75 -1.27 -0.42
N GLU A 197 -15.52 -0.45 -1.16
CA GLU A 197 -16.08 -0.83 -2.46
C GLU A 197 -14.99 -1.17 -3.47
N MET A 198 -13.95 -0.32 -3.57
CA MET A 198 -12.81 -0.56 -4.44
C MET A 198 -12.14 -1.92 -4.15
N LYS A 199 -11.95 -2.27 -2.87
CA LYS A 199 -11.37 -3.57 -2.50
C LYS A 199 -12.25 -4.73 -2.94
N ASN A 200 -13.56 -4.64 -2.74
CA ASN A 200 -14.51 -5.71 -3.07
C ASN A 200 -14.69 -5.91 -4.59
N ILE A 201 -14.54 -4.84 -5.37
CA ILE A 201 -14.71 -4.90 -6.82
C ILE A 201 -13.36 -5.08 -7.53
N LEU A 202 -12.42 -4.15 -7.36
CA LEU A 202 -11.15 -4.15 -8.10
C LEU A 202 -10.15 -5.15 -7.52
N PHE A 203 -9.83 -5.07 -6.23
CA PHE A 203 -8.77 -5.93 -5.65
C PHE A 203 -9.18 -7.40 -5.61
N ASN A 204 -10.45 -7.69 -5.33
CA ASN A 204 -10.99 -9.05 -5.46
C ASN A 204 -10.80 -9.60 -6.88
N ASP A 205 -10.97 -8.76 -7.90
CA ASP A 205 -10.86 -9.13 -9.30
C ASP A 205 -9.41 -9.27 -9.76
N ILE A 206 -8.50 -8.43 -9.23
CA ILE A 206 -7.04 -8.62 -9.34
C ILE A 206 -6.67 -10.01 -8.78
N ASN A 207 -7.08 -10.30 -7.55
CA ASN A 207 -6.74 -11.57 -6.90
C ASN A 207 -7.30 -12.79 -7.65
N LYS A 208 -8.50 -12.67 -8.23
CA LYS A 208 -9.15 -13.77 -8.98
C LYS A 208 -8.60 -13.98 -10.39
N ARG A 209 -8.19 -12.92 -11.08
CA ARG A 209 -7.93 -12.98 -12.53
C ARG A 209 -6.57 -12.45 -12.98
N PHE A 210 -6.00 -11.46 -12.30
CA PHE A 210 -4.72 -10.86 -12.72
C PHE A 210 -3.54 -11.83 -12.51
N PHE A 211 -3.54 -12.58 -11.41
CA PHE A 211 -2.47 -13.55 -11.09
C PHE A 211 -2.65 -14.93 -11.76
N SER A 212 -3.31 -14.97 -12.91
CA SER A 212 -3.53 -16.18 -13.70
C SER A 212 -2.81 -16.08 -15.04
N ASN A 213 -2.25 -17.18 -15.52
CA ASN A 213 -1.80 -17.30 -16.91
C ASN A 213 -2.87 -17.88 -17.84
N ASP A 214 -4.07 -18.22 -17.35
CA ASP A 214 -5.19 -18.67 -18.18
C ASP A 214 -5.74 -17.50 -19.02
N PRO A 215 -5.71 -17.60 -20.37
CA PRO A 215 -6.25 -16.58 -21.26
C PRO A 215 -7.72 -16.22 -20.97
N ALA A 216 -8.54 -17.16 -20.49
CA ALA A 216 -9.95 -16.92 -20.16
C ALA A 216 -10.12 -16.07 -18.90
N LEU A 217 -9.08 -15.93 -18.08
CA LEU A 217 -9.11 -15.14 -16.84
C LEU A 217 -8.41 -13.79 -17.02
N ILE A 218 -7.14 -13.79 -17.43
CA ILE A 218 -6.33 -12.56 -17.46
C ILE A 218 -6.74 -11.62 -18.59
N LEU A 219 -7.05 -12.12 -19.79
CA LEU A 219 -7.37 -11.24 -20.92
C LEU A 219 -8.68 -10.46 -20.69
N PRO A 220 -9.79 -11.07 -20.22
CA PRO A 220 -10.98 -10.31 -19.84
C PRO A 220 -10.78 -9.39 -18.63
N PHE A 221 -9.78 -9.63 -17.78
CA PHE A 221 -9.41 -8.70 -16.71
C PHE A 221 -8.81 -7.43 -17.30
N ILE A 222 -7.85 -7.58 -18.22
CA ILE A 222 -7.18 -6.45 -18.88
C ILE A 222 -8.18 -5.59 -19.68
N ASP A 223 -9.09 -6.24 -20.41
CA ASP A 223 -10.13 -5.55 -21.19
C ASP A 223 -11.08 -4.70 -20.31
N LYS A 224 -11.48 -5.25 -19.16
CA LYS A 224 -12.41 -4.59 -18.24
C LYS A 224 -11.84 -3.33 -17.60
N TRP A 225 -10.55 -3.34 -17.26
CA TRP A 225 -9.99 -2.34 -16.35
C TRP A 225 -9.10 -1.27 -16.98
N PHE A 226 -8.64 -1.47 -18.22
CA PHE A 226 -7.74 -0.53 -18.90
C PHE A 226 -8.42 0.20 -20.05
N PHE A 227 -8.79 -0.51 -21.11
CA PHE A 227 -9.50 0.05 -22.25
C PHE A 227 -10.16 -1.06 -23.07
N MET A 228 -11.18 -0.68 -23.83
CA MET A 228 -11.89 -1.60 -24.73
C MET A 228 -10.94 -2.23 -25.74
N HIS A 229 -11.02 -3.55 -25.91
CA HIS A 229 -10.17 -4.38 -26.76
C HIS A 229 -8.70 -4.48 -26.32
N ALA A 230 -8.38 -4.15 -25.06
CA ALA A 230 -7.03 -4.31 -24.52
C ALA A 230 -6.58 -5.79 -24.53
N ASN A 231 -7.52 -6.73 -24.40
CA ASN A 231 -7.25 -8.17 -24.50
C ASN A 231 -6.54 -8.59 -25.79
N VAL A 232 -6.94 -8.05 -26.95
CA VAL A 232 -6.38 -8.40 -28.26
C VAL A 232 -4.91 -8.00 -28.31
N LEU A 233 -4.62 -6.79 -27.83
CA LEU A 233 -3.29 -6.21 -27.84
C LEU A 233 -2.36 -6.88 -26.81
N TYR A 234 -2.88 -7.12 -25.61
CA TYR A 234 -2.11 -7.74 -24.53
C TYR A 234 -1.90 -9.24 -24.72
N LYS A 235 -2.66 -9.92 -25.58
CA LYS A 235 -2.49 -11.35 -25.85
C LYS A 235 -1.04 -11.69 -26.23
N ASN A 236 -0.50 -11.02 -27.24
CA ASN A 236 0.87 -11.28 -27.72
C ASN A 236 1.93 -10.78 -26.73
N ILE A 237 1.65 -9.67 -26.04
CA ILE A 237 2.57 -9.07 -25.08
C ILE A 237 2.75 -9.99 -23.86
N LEU A 238 1.65 -10.53 -23.33
CA LEU A 238 1.67 -11.43 -22.18
C LEU A 238 2.26 -12.81 -22.52
N SER A 239 2.14 -13.28 -23.78
CA SER A 239 2.80 -14.53 -24.21
C SER A 239 4.33 -14.41 -24.29
N GLU A 240 4.88 -13.20 -24.39
CA GLU A 240 6.33 -12.96 -24.42
C GLU A 240 6.90 -12.46 -23.09
N ALA A 241 6.07 -11.82 -22.27
CA ALA A 241 6.44 -11.29 -20.97
C ALA A 241 6.51 -12.36 -19.88
N ASN A 242 7.45 -12.21 -18.95
CA ASN A 242 7.58 -13.02 -17.73
C ASN A 242 7.27 -12.22 -16.46
N TYR A 243 6.88 -10.96 -16.60
CA TYR A 243 6.60 -10.04 -15.51
C TYR A 243 5.47 -9.07 -15.88
N ALA A 244 4.52 -8.89 -14.98
CA ALA A 244 3.51 -7.84 -15.03
C ALA A 244 3.33 -7.18 -13.65
N GLU A 245 3.02 -5.90 -13.62
CA GLU A 245 2.81 -5.13 -12.39
C GLU A 245 1.61 -4.21 -12.53
N LEU A 246 0.74 -4.18 -11.51
CA LEU A 246 -0.30 -3.16 -11.36
C LEU A 246 0.08 -2.16 -10.28
N GLN A 247 -0.08 -0.88 -10.58
CA GLN A 247 0.15 0.24 -9.65
C GLN A 247 -1.15 1.06 -9.54
N PRO A 248 -2.11 0.63 -8.70
CA PRO A 248 -3.34 1.37 -8.45
C PRO A 248 -3.09 2.54 -7.49
N GLU A 249 -2.85 3.72 -8.05
CA GLU A 249 -2.71 4.94 -7.27
C GLU A 249 -4.06 5.34 -6.68
N ARG A 250 -4.15 5.41 -5.35
CA ARG A 250 -5.37 5.78 -4.62
C ARG A 250 -5.40 7.28 -4.36
N ILE A 251 -6.31 7.97 -5.04
CA ILE A 251 -6.53 9.41 -4.93
C ILE A 251 -7.88 9.62 -4.24
N PHE A 252 -7.86 9.86 -2.94
CA PHE A 252 -9.05 10.16 -2.16
C PHE A 252 -9.49 11.59 -2.45
N ILE A 253 -10.78 11.77 -2.73
CA ILE A 253 -11.40 13.08 -2.88
C ILE A 253 -12.03 13.43 -1.54
N MET A 254 -11.61 14.54 -0.95
CA MET A 254 -12.00 14.92 0.41
C MET A 254 -13.29 15.71 0.43
N GLU A 255 -14.07 15.60 1.51
CA GLU A 255 -15.30 16.37 1.65
C GLU A 255 -15.05 17.83 2.06
N LYS A 256 -13.97 18.09 2.81
CA LYS A 256 -13.54 19.41 3.28
C LYS A 256 -12.01 19.52 3.23
N GLY A 257 -11.48 20.75 3.25
CA GLY A 257 -10.04 21.01 3.24
C GLY A 257 -9.43 20.87 1.84
N ASP A 258 -8.16 20.44 1.77
CA ASP A 258 -7.51 20.13 0.50
C ASP A 258 -8.28 19.03 -0.23
N GLU A 259 -8.62 19.30 -1.49
CA GLU A 259 -9.59 18.51 -2.27
C GLU A 259 -9.17 17.05 -2.49
N ILE A 260 -7.87 16.76 -2.39
CA ILE A 260 -7.33 15.42 -2.61
C ILE A 260 -6.37 14.97 -1.50
N PHE A 261 -6.35 13.66 -1.26
CA PHE A 261 -5.35 12.99 -0.44
C PHE A 261 -4.81 11.75 -1.16
N VAL A 262 -3.49 11.63 -1.17
CA VAL A 262 -2.77 10.49 -1.75
C VAL A 262 -1.75 10.03 -0.71
N SER A 263 -1.87 8.79 -0.23
CA SER A 263 -0.91 8.25 0.75
C SER A 263 0.50 8.15 0.15
N ASN A 264 1.51 8.33 0.99
CA ASN A 264 2.91 8.14 0.60
C ASN A 264 3.29 6.66 0.55
N LEU A 265 2.44 5.81 1.12
CA LEU A 265 2.54 4.36 1.04
C LEU A 265 1.78 3.86 -0.19
N LYS A 266 2.50 3.20 -1.09
CA LYS A 266 2.01 2.67 -2.36
C LYS A 266 1.87 1.17 -2.27
N GLN A 267 0.79 0.66 -2.85
CA GLN A 267 0.55 -0.77 -2.97
C GLN A 267 0.60 -1.17 -4.43
N HIS A 268 1.51 -2.09 -4.76
CA HIS A 268 1.68 -2.62 -6.11
C HIS A 268 1.33 -4.12 -6.10
N PHE A 269 0.78 -4.61 -7.21
CA PHE A 269 0.51 -6.03 -7.41
C PHE A 269 1.52 -6.56 -8.43
N VAL A 270 2.43 -7.40 -7.98
CA VAL A 270 3.57 -7.88 -8.75
C VAL A 270 3.33 -9.31 -9.19
N HIS A 271 3.07 -9.52 -10.47
CA HIS A 271 2.92 -10.83 -11.06
C HIS A 271 4.24 -11.31 -11.67
N GLN A 272 4.94 -12.19 -10.93
CA GLN A 272 6.09 -12.90 -11.46
C GLN A 272 5.63 -14.16 -12.19
N CYS A 273 5.59 -14.12 -13.52
CA CYS A 273 5.06 -15.20 -14.36
C CYS A 273 6.09 -16.29 -14.66
N SER A 274 7.36 -16.07 -14.32
CA SER A 274 8.43 -17.08 -14.42
C SER A 274 8.17 -18.32 -13.56
N LYS A 275 7.19 -18.27 -12.65
CA LYS A 275 6.74 -19.41 -11.84
C LYS A 275 5.93 -20.45 -12.61
N TYR A 276 5.36 -20.10 -13.77
CA TYR A 276 4.61 -21.03 -14.61
C TYR A 276 5.53 -21.89 -15.48
N GLU A 277 5.02 -23.03 -15.95
CA GLU A 277 5.77 -23.98 -16.79
C GLU A 277 6.30 -23.34 -18.08
N ASN A 278 5.48 -22.52 -18.75
CA ASN A 278 5.88 -21.78 -19.93
C ASN A 278 6.75 -20.55 -19.61
N GLN A 279 6.92 -20.19 -18.33
CA GLN A 279 7.64 -19.02 -17.84
C GLN A 279 7.13 -17.68 -18.39
N ARG A 280 5.87 -17.64 -18.86
CA ARG A 280 5.24 -16.45 -19.47
C ARG A 280 3.92 -16.12 -18.77
N CYS A 281 3.48 -14.87 -18.91
CA CYS A 281 2.25 -14.37 -18.30
C CYS A 281 0.96 -14.84 -18.99
N LEU A 282 1.07 -15.54 -20.12
CA LEU A 282 -0.07 -16.14 -20.81
C LEU A 282 0.28 -17.55 -21.26
N ALA A 283 -0.53 -18.53 -20.87
CA ALA A 283 -0.44 -19.90 -21.38
C ALA A 283 -0.78 -19.90 -22.87
N ASP A 284 0.07 -20.55 -23.67
CA ASP A 284 -0.25 -20.79 -25.07
C ASP A 284 -1.18 -22.01 -25.14
N PRO A 285 -2.41 -21.88 -25.68
CA PRO A 285 -3.27 -23.04 -25.92
C PRO A 285 -2.63 -24.09 -26.85
N SER A 286 -1.56 -23.74 -27.57
CA SER A 286 -0.81 -24.64 -28.48
C SER A 286 0.17 -25.60 -27.79
N HIS A 287 0.40 -25.46 -26.49
CA HIS A 287 1.44 -26.21 -25.76
C HIS A 287 0.91 -27.11 -24.63
N VAL A 288 -0.38 -27.44 -24.67
CA VAL A 288 -0.88 -28.60 -23.91
C VAL A 288 -0.45 -29.84 -24.68
N ILE A 289 0.68 -30.45 -24.28
CA ILE A 289 0.99 -31.81 -24.69
C ILE A 289 -0.08 -32.70 -24.02
N PRO A 290 -0.96 -33.36 -24.79
CA PRO A 290 -1.91 -34.29 -24.19
C PRO A 290 -1.12 -35.42 -23.52
N LYS A 291 -1.40 -35.64 -22.24
CA LYS A 291 -0.92 -36.81 -21.50
C LYS A 291 -1.56 -38.09 -22.05
#